data_AF-A0A432MHH2-F1
#
_entry.id   AF-A0A432MHH2-F1
#
_cell.length_a   1.000
_cell.length_b   1.000
_cell.length_c   1.000
_cell.angle_alpha   90.00
_cell.angle_beta   90.00
_cell.angle_gamma   90.00
#
_symmetry.space_group_name_H-M   'P 1'
#
loop_
_entity.id
_entity.type
_entity.pdbx_description
1 polymer ?
#
loop_
_entity_poly.entity_id
_entity_poly.type
_entity_poly.pdbx_seq_one_letter_code
_entity_poly.pdbx_strand_id
1 'polypeptide(L)'
;MGHWGVRSYEVDEANDALDLAFERVHGRRYDELMSDRNPTPVEQIHRQLADARTLAAALDALRDDHGDDLDSWDDVARLALCGVVVLHAELGVPVPDDLRDRAASWLEAEELDWDPQPKRDARRRREIELLRRPCPDSP
;
A
#
# COMPACT_ATOMS: atom_id res chain seq x y z
N MET A 1 -3.02 -16.39 20.64
CA MET A 1 -4.06 -16.25 19.59
C MET A 1 -3.34 -15.82 18.33
N GLY A 2 -3.45 -16.60 17.25
CA GLY A 2 -2.53 -16.52 16.11
C GLY A 2 -2.59 -15.19 15.37
N HIS A 3 -1.43 -14.56 15.18
CA HIS A 3 -1.23 -13.51 14.19
C HIS A 3 -1.24 -14.18 12.82
N TRP A 4 -2.34 -13.98 12.08
CA TRP A 4 -2.56 -14.57 10.77
C TRP A 4 -2.44 -13.47 9.72
N GLY A 5 -1.41 -13.52 8.86
CA GLY A 5 -1.37 -12.80 7.58
C GLY A 5 -0.95 -11.33 7.67
N VAL A 6 0.34 -11.09 7.43
CA VAL A 6 0.86 -9.76 7.13
C VAL A 6 0.28 -9.34 5.76
N ARG A 7 -0.49 -8.25 5.72
CA ARG A 7 -0.98 -7.62 4.48
C ARG A 7 0.20 -7.00 3.74
N SER A 8 0.12 -6.84 2.42
CA SER A 8 1.23 -6.24 1.64
C SER A 8 1.60 -4.81 2.10
N TYR A 9 0.68 -4.10 2.76
CA TYR A 9 0.93 -2.81 3.40
C TYR A 9 1.24 -2.89 4.90
N GLU A 10 1.27 -4.08 5.51
CA GLU A 10 1.74 -4.27 6.89
C GLU A 10 3.26 -4.49 6.94
N VAL A 11 3.94 -4.28 5.82
CA VAL A 11 5.39 -4.06 5.78
C VAL A 11 5.66 -2.67 6.35
N ASP A 12 6.61 -2.55 7.27
CA ASP A 12 6.85 -1.31 8.02
C ASP A 12 7.10 -0.13 7.08
N GLU A 13 7.86 -0.35 6.01
CA GLU A 13 8.16 0.63 4.97
C GLU A 13 6.90 1.14 4.23
N ALA A 14 5.88 0.29 4.06
CA ALA A 14 4.62 0.72 3.47
C ALA A 14 3.83 1.61 4.43
N ASN A 15 3.80 1.26 5.72
CA ASN A 15 3.13 2.05 6.74
C ASN A 15 3.80 3.41 6.90
N ASP A 16 5.13 3.44 6.96
CA ASP A 16 5.90 4.68 7.07
C ASP A 16 5.62 5.61 5.89
N ALA A 17 5.62 5.07 4.67
CA ALA A 17 5.28 5.86 3.48
C ALA A 17 3.84 6.38 3.49
N LEU A 18 2.88 5.60 4.01
CA LEU A 18 1.48 6.02 4.15
C LEU A 18 1.31 7.10 5.21
N ASP A 19 1.97 6.96 6.36
CA ASP A 19 1.93 7.92 7.45
C ASP A 19 2.52 9.25 7.01
N LEU A 20 3.68 9.23 6.35
CA LEU A 20 4.29 10.43 5.75
C LEU A 20 3.37 11.07 4.71
N ALA A 21 2.68 10.27 3.89
CA ALA A 21 1.73 10.78 2.90
C ALA A 21 0.50 11.43 3.55
N PHE A 22 -0.07 10.81 4.58
CA PHE A 22 -1.23 11.35 5.29
C PHE A 22 -0.86 12.62 6.07
N GLU A 23 0.29 12.66 6.72
CA GLU A 23 0.81 13.85 7.36
C GLU A 23 1.03 14.96 6.32
N ARG A 24 1.69 14.66 5.20
CA ARG A 24 2.00 15.65 4.16
C ARG A 24 0.75 16.23 3.49
N VAL A 25 -0.26 15.41 3.22
CA VAL A 25 -1.47 15.84 2.48
C VAL A 25 -2.56 16.36 3.43
N HIS A 26 -2.70 15.78 4.61
CA HIS A 26 -3.82 16.05 5.54
C HIS A 26 -3.39 16.61 6.90
N GLY A 27 -2.11 16.58 7.26
CA GLY A 27 -1.48 17.20 8.44
C GLY A 27 -2.37 17.22 9.67
N ARG A 28 -2.96 18.38 9.95
CA ARG A 28 -3.85 18.59 11.10
C ARG A 28 -4.99 17.56 11.21
N ARG A 29 -5.62 17.16 10.09
CA ARG A 29 -6.70 16.17 10.13
C ARG A 29 -6.16 14.78 10.47
N TYR A 30 -4.96 14.45 9.99
CA TYR A 30 -4.30 13.20 10.35
C TYR A 30 -3.95 13.19 11.84
N ASP A 31 -3.38 14.28 12.36
CA ASP A 31 -3.10 14.46 13.80
C ASP A 31 -4.34 14.29 14.68
N GLU A 32 -5.47 14.87 14.26
CA GLU A 32 -6.74 14.76 14.97
C GLU A 32 -7.27 13.32 15.02
N LEU A 33 -7.07 12.53 13.95
CA LEU A 33 -7.49 11.13 13.87
C LEU A 33 -6.56 10.18 14.65
N MET A 34 -5.27 10.52 14.72
CA MET A 34 -4.24 9.77 15.46
C MET A 34 -4.18 10.14 16.95
N SER A 35 -5.00 11.09 17.41
CA SER A 35 -5.01 11.55 18.78
C SER A 35 -5.36 10.44 19.78
N ASP A 36 -4.45 10.20 20.74
CA ASP A 36 -4.63 9.25 21.86
C ASP A 36 -5.87 9.50 22.71
N ARG A 37 -6.45 10.70 22.63
CA ARG A 37 -7.66 11.06 23.37
C ARG A 37 -8.91 10.35 22.85
N ASN A 38 -8.91 9.99 21.56
CA ASN A 38 -9.99 9.23 20.92
C ASN A 38 -9.45 8.55 19.65
N PRO A 39 -8.72 7.43 19.80
CA PRO A 39 -8.00 6.83 18.68
C PRO A 39 -8.98 6.30 17.63
N THR A 40 -8.84 6.80 16.41
CA THR A 40 -9.59 6.27 15.27
C THR A 40 -8.90 4.98 14.80
N PRO A 41 -9.64 3.89 14.52
CA PRO A 41 -9.04 2.68 13.96
C PRO A 41 -8.32 2.99 12.64
N VAL A 42 -7.11 2.45 12.44
CA VAL A 42 -6.27 2.67 11.25
C VAL A 42 -7.04 2.47 9.94
N GLU A 43 -7.85 1.42 9.84
CA GLU A 43 -8.68 1.16 8.65
C GLU A 43 -9.67 2.29 8.34
N GLN A 44 -10.19 2.94 9.38
CA GLN A 44 -11.08 4.08 9.26
C GLN A 44 -10.31 5.37 8.93
N ILE A 45 -9.06 5.50 9.36
CA ILE A 45 -8.16 6.58 8.94
C ILE A 45 -7.87 6.45 7.44
N HIS A 46 -7.43 5.27 7.01
CA HIS A 46 -7.13 5.01 5.60
C HIS A 46 -8.34 5.29 4.70
N ARG A 47 -9.55 4.82 5.07
CA ARG A 47 -10.78 5.13 4.32
C ARG A 47 -11.11 6.62 4.23
N GLN A 48 -10.74 7.40 5.24
CA GLN A 48 -11.03 8.83 5.28
C GLN A 48 -10.02 9.68 4.52
N LEU A 49 -8.76 9.21 4.46
CA LEU A 49 -7.65 10.01 3.97
C LEU A 49 -7.12 9.52 2.62
N ALA A 50 -7.28 8.25 2.26
CA ALA A 50 -6.78 7.73 0.99
C ALA A 50 -7.44 8.44 -0.20
N ASP A 51 -6.62 9.13 -0.98
CA ASP A 51 -6.98 9.75 -2.25
C ASP A 51 -5.80 9.71 -3.23
N ALA A 52 -5.97 10.25 -4.44
CA ALA A 52 -4.91 10.24 -5.45
C ALA A 52 -3.67 11.04 -5.03
N ARG A 53 -3.81 12.03 -4.14
CA ARG A 53 -2.70 12.84 -3.63
C ARG A 53 -1.92 12.09 -2.57
N THR A 54 -2.58 11.33 -1.70
CA THR A 54 -1.88 10.47 -0.73
C THR A 54 -1.18 9.31 -1.42
N LEU A 55 -1.75 8.77 -2.50
CA LEU A 55 -1.05 7.79 -3.35
C LEU A 55 0.24 8.38 -3.90
N ALA A 56 0.16 9.55 -4.55
CA ALA A 56 1.34 10.21 -5.11
C ALA A 56 2.39 10.52 -4.03
N ALA A 57 1.96 11.07 -2.89
CA ALA A 57 2.86 11.40 -1.78
C ALA A 57 3.53 10.18 -1.16
N ALA A 58 2.83 9.04 -1.07
CA ALA A 58 3.41 7.79 -0.56
C ALA A 58 4.44 7.22 -1.54
N LEU A 59 4.19 7.30 -2.85
CA LEU A 59 5.15 6.90 -3.86
C LEU A 59 6.40 7.79 -3.86
N ASP A 60 6.22 9.09 -3.65
CA ASP A 60 7.34 10.02 -3.50
C ASP A 60 8.15 9.71 -2.24
N ALA A 61 7.51 9.39 -1.10
CA ALA A 61 8.21 8.98 0.12
C ALA A 61 9.07 7.73 -0.10
N LEU A 62 8.53 6.71 -0.76
CA LEU A 62 9.30 5.50 -1.09
C LEU A 62 10.49 5.80 -2.03
N ARG A 63 10.34 6.75 -2.98
CA ARG A 63 11.44 7.19 -3.84
C ARG A 63 12.48 8.01 -3.10
N ASP A 64 12.08 8.80 -2.12
CA ASP A 64 13.02 9.55 -1.28
C ASP A 64 13.92 8.58 -0.48
N ASP A 65 13.39 7.45 -0.04
CA ASP A 65 14.13 6.45 0.75
C ASP A 65 14.94 5.46 -0.11
N HIS A 66 14.42 5.04 -1.26
CA HIS A 66 15.01 3.97 -2.09
C HIS A 66 15.56 4.46 -3.45
N GLY A 67 15.35 5.72 -3.80
CA GLY A 67 15.73 6.33 -5.07
C GLY A 67 14.69 6.19 -6.18
N ASP A 68 14.87 6.95 -7.27
CA ASP A 68 13.92 7.00 -8.40
C ASP A 68 13.96 5.76 -9.30
N ASP A 69 15.07 5.02 -9.29
CA ASP A 69 15.24 3.82 -10.13
C ASP A 69 14.57 2.61 -9.49
N LEU A 70 13.30 2.39 -9.82
CA LEU A 70 12.47 1.29 -9.33
C LEU A 70 13.06 -0.10 -9.62
N ASP A 71 13.85 -0.26 -10.68
CA ASP A 71 14.44 -1.55 -11.03
C ASP A 71 15.57 -1.93 -10.04
N SER A 72 16.19 -0.92 -9.42
CA SER A 72 17.25 -1.08 -8.41
C SER A 72 16.72 -1.40 -7.01
N TRP A 73 15.41 -1.25 -6.78
CA TRP A 73 14.79 -1.48 -5.49
C TRP A 73 14.93 -2.93 -5.06
N ASP A 74 15.16 -3.15 -3.76
CA ASP A 74 15.14 -4.48 -3.16
C ASP A 74 13.71 -5.01 -2.98
N ASP A 75 13.59 -6.26 -2.53
CA ASP A 75 12.30 -6.91 -2.39
C ASP A 75 11.40 -6.25 -1.34
N VAL A 76 11.99 -5.65 -0.30
CA VAL A 76 11.25 -4.96 0.77
C VAL A 76 10.63 -3.68 0.22
N ALA A 77 11.41 -2.85 -0.48
CA ALA A 77 10.93 -1.64 -1.13
C ALA A 77 9.86 -1.93 -2.19
N ARG A 78 10.06 -2.99 -3.00
CA ARG A 78 9.06 -3.45 -3.98
C ARG A 78 7.76 -3.87 -3.32
N LEU A 79 7.84 -4.62 -2.22
CA LEU A 79 6.66 -4.97 -1.43
C LEU A 79 5.97 -3.74 -0.86
N ALA A 80 6.73 -2.76 -0.36
CA ALA A 80 6.17 -1.54 0.19
C ALA A 80 5.34 -0.78 -0.86
N LEU A 81 5.87 -0.65 -2.08
CA LEU A 81 5.12 -0.11 -3.22
C LEU A 81 3.85 -0.91 -3.50
N CYS A 82 3.95 -2.23 -3.52
CA CYS A 82 2.79 -3.10 -3.72
C CYS A 82 1.73 -2.87 -2.62
N GLY A 83 2.15 -2.71 -1.37
CA GLY A 83 1.29 -2.38 -0.24
C GLY A 83 0.54 -1.06 -0.43
N VAL A 84 1.26 0.01 -0.74
CA VAL A 84 0.68 1.34 -1.01
C VAL A 84 -0.33 1.27 -2.16
N VAL A 85 0.03 0.62 -3.27
CA VAL A 85 -0.82 0.49 -4.45
C VAL A 85 -2.07 -0.35 -4.15
N VAL A 86 -1.92 -1.48 -3.48
CA VAL A 86 -3.04 -2.36 -3.08
C VAL A 86 -4.00 -1.62 -2.14
N LEU A 87 -3.51 -0.90 -1.13
CA LEU A 87 -4.36 -0.16 -0.20
C LEU A 87 -5.24 0.85 -0.94
N HIS A 88 -4.63 1.68 -1.79
CA HIS A 88 -5.36 2.70 -2.54
C HIS A 88 -6.37 2.06 -3.50
N ALA A 89 -5.99 0.97 -4.20
CA ALA A 89 -6.90 0.23 -5.07
C ALA A 89 -8.07 -0.42 -4.29
N GLU A 90 -7.82 -0.99 -3.10
CA GLU A 90 -8.86 -1.58 -2.24
C GLU A 90 -9.88 -0.55 -1.76
N LEU A 91 -9.44 0.70 -1.59
CA LEU A 91 -10.26 1.82 -1.17
C LEU A 91 -10.96 2.54 -2.32
N GLY A 92 -10.78 2.06 -3.56
CA GLY A 92 -11.41 2.63 -4.75
C GLY A 92 -10.74 3.91 -5.25
N VAL A 93 -9.52 4.21 -4.82
CA VAL A 93 -8.72 5.30 -5.37
C VAL A 93 -8.23 4.90 -6.76
N PRO A 94 -8.40 5.73 -7.80
CA PRO A 94 -7.82 5.49 -9.11
C PRO A 94 -6.30 5.37 -9.02
N VAL A 95 -5.76 4.23 -9.43
CA VAL A 95 -4.32 3.98 -9.50
C VAL A 95 -3.96 3.87 -10.99
N PRO A 96 -2.91 4.56 -11.48
CA PRO A 96 -2.41 4.40 -12.84
C PRO A 96 -2.16 2.95 -13.23
N ASP A 97 -2.55 2.57 -14.45
CA ASP A 97 -2.48 1.18 -14.92
C ASP A 97 -1.04 0.64 -14.94
N ASP A 98 -0.05 1.47 -15.28
CA ASP A 98 1.37 1.10 -15.27
C ASP A 98 1.87 0.76 -13.86
N LEU A 99 1.36 1.45 -12.83
CA LEU A 99 1.67 1.14 -11.44
C LEU A 99 0.95 -0.11 -10.96
N ARG A 100 -0.30 -0.32 -11.39
CA ARG A 100 -1.06 -1.56 -11.09
C ARG A 100 -0.38 -2.78 -11.69
N ASP A 101 -0.01 -2.69 -12.97
CA ASP A 101 0.66 -3.76 -13.69
C ASP A 101 2.01 -4.09 -13.06
N ARG A 102 2.81 -3.06 -12.73
CA ARG A 102 4.09 -3.25 -12.04
C ARG A 102 3.93 -3.92 -10.67
N ALA A 103 3.02 -3.42 -9.84
CA ALA A 103 2.77 -4.00 -8.52
C ALA A 103 2.26 -5.45 -8.63
N ALA A 104 1.38 -5.74 -9.59
CA ALA A 104 0.91 -7.10 -9.85
C ALA A 104 2.06 -8.02 -10.29
N SER A 105 2.93 -7.57 -11.19
CA SER A 105 4.10 -8.34 -11.65
C SER A 105 5.10 -8.60 -10.52
N TRP A 106 5.35 -7.63 -9.65
CA TRP A 106 6.23 -7.82 -8.49
C TRP A 106 5.63 -8.78 -7.46
N LEU A 107 4.33 -8.71 -7.19
CA LEU A 107 3.64 -9.69 -6.35
C LEU A 107 3.67 -11.10 -6.95
N GLU A 108 3.56 -11.24 -8.27
CA GLU A 108 3.67 -12.54 -8.94
C GLU A 108 5.06 -13.15 -8.85
N ALA A 109 6.08 -12.30 -8.96
CA ALA A 109 7.49 -12.67 -8.84
C ALA A 109 7.99 -12.71 -7.38
N GLU A 110 7.10 -12.53 -6.40
CA GLU A 110 7.47 -12.58 -4.99
C GLU A 110 7.97 -13.98 -4.62
N GLU A 111 9.29 -14.10 -4.45
CA GLU A 111 10.00 -15.33 -4.05
C GLU A 111 10.25 -15.41 -2.54
N LEU A 112 9.65 -14.52 -1.76
CA LEU A 112 9.92 -14.45 -0.32
C LEU A 112 9.60 -15.77 0.37
N ASP A 113 10.61 -16.30 1.07
CA ASP A 113 10.57 -17.52 1.86
C ASP A 113 9.80 -17.29 3.16
N TRP A 114 8.52 -16.93 3.00
CA TRP A 114 7.56 -16.89 4.08
C TRP A 114 7.22 -18.35 4.41
N ASP A 115 7.81 -18.88 5.48
CA ASP A 115 7.48 -20.18 6.10
C ASP A 115 5.97 -20.49 5.95
N PRO A 116 5.56 -21.71 5.55
CA PRO A 116 4.37 -21.93 4.74
C PRO A 116 3.11 -21.23 5.26
N GLN A 117 2.66 -20.21 4.54
CA GLN A 117 1.47 -19.44 4.83
C GLN A 117 0.46 -19.52 3.67
N PRO A 118 -0.38 -20.57 3.59
CA PRO A 118 -1.45 -20.66 2.59
C PRO A 118 -2.40 -19.44 2.60
N LYS A 119 -2.41 -18.68 3.71
CA LYS A 119 -3.13 -17.40 3.83
C LYS A 119 -2.46 -16.26 3.06
N ARG A 120 -1.13 -16.16 3.05
CA ARG A 120 -0.39 -15.18 2.24
C ARG A 120 -0.59 -15.47 0.77
N ASP A 121 -0.50 -16.74 0.35
CA ASP A 121 -0.78 -17.13 -1.03
C ASP A 121 -2.20 -16.77 -1.48
N ALA A 122 -3.20 -17.08 -0.65
CA ALA A 122 -4.58 -16.74 -0.95
C ALA A 122 -4.79 -15.21 -1.03
N ARG A 123 -4.11 -14.43 -0.17
CA ARG A 123 -4.18 -12.98 -0.17
C ARG A 123 -3.48 -12.38 -1.39
N ARG A 124 -2.24 -12.79 -1.66
CA ARG A 124 -1.45 -12.39 -2.84
C ARG A 124 -2.23 -12.60 -4.12
N ARG A 125 -2.89 -13.76 -4.28
CA ARG A 125 -3.78 -14.01 -5.42
C ARG A 125 -4.93 -13.01 -5.54
N ARG A 126 -5.56 -12.65 -4.41
CA ARG A 126 -6.63 -11.63 -4.38
C ARG A 126 -6.11 -10.23 -4.71
N GLU A 127 -4.92 -9.89 -4.24
CA GLU A 127 -4.27 -8.61 -4.52
C GLU A 127 -3.90 -8.50 -6.00
N ILE A 128 -3.30 -9.53 -6.58
CA ILE A 128 -3.04 -9.61 -8.02
C ILE A 128 -4.34 -9.52 -8.82
N GLU A 129 -5.38 -10.24 -8.42
CA GLU A 129 -6.69 -10.17 -9.07
C GLU A 129 -7.30 -8.76 -8.99
N LEU A 130 -7.20 -8.10 -7.84
CA LEU A 130 -7.66 -6.73 -7.64
C LEU A 130 -6.93 -5.76 -8.58
N LEU A 131 -5.61 -5.84 -8.64
CA LEU A 131 -4.80 -4.93 -9.44
C LEU A 131 -5.01 -5.14 -10.94
N ARG A 132 -5.23 -6.39 -11.36
CA ARG A 132 -5.53 -6.73 -12.76
C ARG A 132 -6.95 -6.45 -13.20
N ARG A 133 -7.86 -6.16 -12.28
CA ARG A 133 -9.22 -5.77 -12.67
C ARG A 133 -9.16 -4.38 -13.30
N PRO A 134 -9.76 -4.19 -14.49
CA PRO A 134 -9.88 -2.86 -15.07
C PRO A 134 -10.58 -1.95 -14.05
N CYS A 135 -10.01 -0.77 -13.78
CA CYS A 135 -10.63 0.18 -12.88
C CYS A 135 -12.03 0.50 -13.45
N PRO A 136 -13.13 0.26 -12.71
CA PRO A 136 -14.41 0.74 -13.15
C PRO A 136 -14.34 2.27 -13.22
N ASP A 137 -14.63 2.80 -14.40
CA ASP A 137 -14.72 4.22 -14.75
C ASP A 137 -13.39 4.98 -14.90
N SER A 138 -12.80 4.89 -16.09
CA SER A 138 -12.30 6.09 -16.78
C SER A 138 -13.38 6.56 -17.77
N PRO A 139 -13.94 7.77 -17.65
CA PRO A 139 -14.74 8.36 -18.72
C PRO A 139 -13.90 8.65 -19.98
#